data_AF-A0A932PQT0-F1
#
_entry.id   AF-A0A932PQT0-F1
#
_cell.length_a   1.000
_cell.length_b   1.000
_cell.length_c   1.000
_cell.angle_alpha   90.00
_cell.angle_beta   90.00
_cell.angle_gamma   90.00
#
_symmetry.space_group_name_H-M   'P 1'
#
loop_
_entity.id
_entity.type
_entity.pdbx_description
1 polymer ?
#
loop_
_entity_poly.entity_id
_entity_poly.type
_entity_poly.pdbx_seq_one_letter_code
_entity_poly.pdbx_strand_id
1 'polypeptide(L)'
;MTTSWLELKRPLEPHVAGLLRDLDEALQIQGVPYLLSGAMAREILLHHGHGCASGRKTTDLDFGVTVRDWASYEAVRAALVAGGRFRKDGKETQRVIHTDAGTGLDTRVDLMPFGGIAGPDGSITWPPDGTHVMHVLGYEQALASAIRLRIGKSRGIPMASAAGQALLKLVAHGDRAIRTRGRDAADFYELLRHHGGTLTDEQLFDAYPEAMARYEFRPEPAGAWILGRQVAEMVDGRLSQWLVAILAPGARDRLLDGMLRGYQGIEPDARASEADVLLAAFERGLGPD
;
A
#
# COMPACT_ATOMS: atom_id res chain seq x y z
N MET A 1 -2.47 -2.33 22.10
CA MET A 1 -2.38 -1.55 20.84
C MET A 1 -3.72 -0.87 20.62
N THR A 2 -3.73 0.46 20.56
CA THR A 2 -4.92 1.23 20.19
C THR A 2 -5.20 1.04 18.70
N THR A 3 -6.40 0.59 18.37
CA THR A 3 -6.81 0.48 16.96
C THR A 3 -6.89 1.88 16.36
N SER A 4 -6.05 2.17 15.37
CA SER A 4 -6.11 3.44 14.63
C SER A 4 -7.21 3.38 13.58
N TRP A 5 -8.08 4.39 13.56
CA TRP A 5 -9.22 4.50 12.67
C TRP A 5 -9.00 5.62 11.66
N LEU A 6 -9.38 5.38 10.41
CA LEU A 6 -9.44 6.41 9.38
C LEU A 6 -10.90 6.76 9.10
N GLU A 7 -11.27 7.98 9.48
CA GLU A 7 -12.54 8.61 9.10
C GLU A 7 -12.35 9.41 7.82
N LEU A 8 -13.32 9.33 6.91
CA LEU A 8 -13.22 9.97 5.59
C LEU A 8 -13.67 11.43 5.67
N LYS A 9 -12.80 12.36 5.25
CA LYS A 9 -13.14 13.76 5.01
C LYS A 9 -13.86 13.98 3.68
N ARG A 10 -13.60 13.11 2.69
CA ARG A 10 -14.29 13.12 1.38
C ARG A 10 -14.92 11.75 1.13
N PRO A 11 -16.19 11.68 0.70
CA PRO A 11 -16.85 10.40 0.46
C PRO A 11 -16.16 9.63 -0.66
N LEU A 12 -16.20 8.30 -0.58
CA LEU A 12 -15.87 7.44 -1.70
C LEU A 12 -17.02 7.42 -2.70
N GLU A 13 -16.69 7.10 -3.95
CA GLU A 13 -17.71 6.78 -4.94
C GLU A 13 -18.59 5.62 -4.44
N PRO A 14 -19.93 5.69 -4.62
CA PRO A 14 -20.85 4.69 -4.05
C PRO A 14 -20.51 3.24 -4.43
N HIS A 15 -20.09 3.00 -5.68
CA HIS A 15 -19.71 1.67 -6.17
C HIS A 15 -18.43 1.14 -5.48
N VAL A 16 -17.45 2.00 -5.20
CA VAL A 16 -16.23 1.62 -4.44
C VAL A 16 -16.60 1.26 -3.01
N ALA A 17 -17.44 2.06 -2.36
CA ALA A 17 -17.91 1.77 -1.00
C ALA A 17 -18.76 0.49 -0.95
N GLY A 18 -19.56 0.21 -1.98
CA GLY A 18 -20.34 -1.02 -2.14
C GLY A 18 -19.44 -2.25 -2.23
N LEU A 19 -18.49 -2.22 -3.17
CA LEU A 19 -17.49 -3.27 -3.36
C LEU A 19 -16.73 -3.59 -2.06
N LEU A 20 -16.27 -2.54 -1.37
CA LEU A 20 -15.54 -2.67 -0.11
C LEU A 20 -16.35 -3.39 0.96
N ARG A 21 -17.66 -3.11 1.07
CA ARG A 21 -18.57 -3.80 1.99
C ARG A 21 -18.81 -5.25 1.58
N ASP A 22 -19.03 -5.49 0.29
CA ASP A 22 -19.30 -6.83 -0.24
C ASP A 22 -18.11 -7.77 -0.05
N LEU A 23 -16.89 -7.25 -0.24
CA LEU A 23 -15.66 -8.00 -0.03
C LEU A 23 -15.39 -8.27 1.45
N ASP A 24 -15.53 -7.26 2.33
CA ASP A 24 -15.40 -7.46 3.79
C ASP A 24 -16.36 -8.55 4.27
N GLU A 25 -17.64 -8.47 3.90
CA GLU A 25 -18.64 -9.46 4.28
C GLU A 25 -18.25 -10.87 3.82
N ALA A 26 -17.87 -11.02 2.55
CA ALA A 26 -17.50 -12.33 2.01
C ALA A 26 -16.24 -12.92 2.68
N LEU A 27 -15.19 -12.12 2.89
CA LEU A 27 -13.95 -12.57 3.54
C LEU A 27 -14.14 -12.84 5.04
N GLN A 28 -15.03 -12.10 5.70
CA GLN A 28 -15.38 -12.35 7.11
C GLN A 28 -16.14 -13.66 7.30
N ILE A 29 -17.09 -14.00 6.42
CA ILE A 29 -17.78 -15.28 6.47
C ILE A 29 -16.79 -16.46 6.36
N GLN A 30 -15.74 -16.29 5.56
CA GLN A 30 -14.68 -17.29 5.40
C GLN A 30 -13.63 -17.27 6.53
N GLY A 31 -13.68 -16.30 7.44
CA GLY A 31 -12.68 -16.15 8.51
C GLY A 31 -11.27 -15.83 7.99
N VAL A 32 -11.16 -15.23 6.80
CA VAL A 32 -9.88 -14.97 6.12
C VAL A 32 -9.37 -13.58 6.51
N PRO A 33 -8.19 -13.46 7.15
CA PRO A 33 -7.54 -12.18 7.32
C PRO A 33 -7.15 -11.58 5.96
N TYR A 34 -7.33 -10.28 5.82
CA TYR A 34 -7.09 -9.58 4.56
C TYR A 34 -6.68 -8.14 4.80
N LEU A 35 -6.13 -7.49 3.78
CA LEU A 35 -5.61 -6.13 3.84
C LEU A 35 -5.93 -5.37 2.55
N LEU A 36 -6.65 -4.26 2.64
CA LEU A 36 -6.75 -3.30 1.53
C LEU A 36 -5.41 -2.58 1.34
N SER A 37 -4.87 -2.62 0.12
CA SER A 37 -3.55 -2.08 -0.22
C SER A 37 -3.55 -1.45 -1.62
N GLY A 38 -2.37 -1.22 -2.18
CA GLY A 38 -2.23 -0.73 -3.55
C GLY A 38 -2.61 0.74 -3.72
N ALA A 39 -2.86 1.13 -4.97
CA ALA A 39 -3.00 2.55 -5.31
C ALA A 39 -4.30 3.16 -4.77
N MET A 40 -5.38 2.36 -4.67
CA MET A 40 -6.65 2.84 -4.11
C MET A 40 -6.54 3.06 -2.60
N ALA A 41 -5.83 2.20 -1.86
CA ALA A 41 -5.57 2.42 -0.43
C ALA A 41 -4.81 3.73 -0.19
N ARG A 42 -3.86 4.08 -1.07
CA ARG A 42 -3.13 5.35 -1.01
C ARG A 42 -4.06 6.53 -1.26
N GLU A 43 -4.89 6.44 -2.29
CA GLU A 43 -5.87 7.47 -2.63
C GLU A 43 -6.89 7.66 -1.49
N ILE A 44 -7.40 6.58 -0.92
CA ILE A 44 -8.27 6.61 0.26
C ILE A 44 -7.58 7.31 1.42
N LEU A 45 -6.34 6.94 1.74
CA LEU A 45 -5.58 7.53 2.83
C LEU A 45 -5.37 9.04 2.60
N LEU A 46 -4.68 9.40 1.52
CA LEU A 46 -4.23 10.78 1.28
C LEU A 46 -5.40 11.69 0.90
N HIS A 47 -6.20 11.32 -0.11
CA HIS A 47 -7.23 12.17 -0.65
C HIS A 47 -8.51 12.14 0.18
N HIS A 48 -9.06 10.95 0.41
CA HIS A 48 -10.35 10.82 1.09
C HIS A 48 -10.25 10.98 2.60
N GLY A 49 -9.16 10.51 3.22
CA GLY A 49 -8.92 10.60 4.66
C GLY A 49 -8.33 11.95 5.08
N HIS A 50 -7.30 12.43 4.39
CA HIS A 50 -6.55 13.63 4.81
C HIS A 50 -6.76 14.86 3.93
N GLY A 51 -7.46 14.73 2.79
CA GLY A 51 -7.83 15.85 1.94
C GLY A 51 -6.73 16.33 0.99
N CYS A 52 -5.62 15.59 0.86
CA CYS A 52 -4.54 15.85 -0.08
C CYS A 52 -5.04 15.82 -1.53
N ALA A 53 -4.23 16.36 -2.45
CA ALA A 53 -4.55 16.30 -3.88
C ALA A 53 -4.68 14.83 -4.34
N SER A 54 -5.70 14.53 -5.16
CA SER A 54 -5.76 13.24 -5.82
C SER A 54 -4.63 13.20 -6.84
N GLY A 55 -3.73 12.23 -6.68
CA GLY A 55 -2.64 11.98 -7.61
C GLY A 55 -3.12 11.19 -8.82
N ARG A 56 -2.34 10.17 -9.20
CA ARG A 56 -2.75 9.23 -10.26
C ARG A 56 -4.04 8.50 -9.85
N LYS A 57 -5.11 8.70 -10.64
CA LYS A 57 -6.36 7.95 -10.50
C LYS A 57 -6.15 6.46 -10.76
N THR A 58 -6.82 5.62 -9.99
CA THR A 58 -6.89 4.17 -10.21
C THR A 58 -8.34 3.70 -10.10
N THR A 59 -8.71 2.71 -10.90
CA THR A 59 -10.02 2.05 -10.80
C THR A 59 -9.90 0.63 -10.26
N ASP A 60 -8.66 0.16 -10.08
CA ASP A 60 -8.37 -1.18 -9.60
C ASP A 60 -8.19 -1.13 -8.08
N LEU A 61 -8.69 -2.16 -7.37
CA LEU A 61 -8.47 -2.36 -5.94
C LEU A 61 -7.58 -3.58 -5.70
N ASP A 62 -6.61 -3.44 -4.80
CA ASP A 62 -5.68 -4.50 -4.45
C ASP A 62 -5.90 -4.96 -3.01
N PHE A 63 -6.12 -6.26 -2.80
CA PHE A 63 -6.23 -6.85 -1.47
C PHE A 63 -5.20 -7.95 -1.26
N GLY A 64 -4.48 -7.89 -0.15
CA GLY A 64 -3.80 -9.05 0.38
C GLY A 64 -4.81 -9.99 1.04
N VAL A 65 -4.70 -11.30 0.82
CA VAL A 65 -5.47 -12.33 1.53
C VAL A 65 -4.54 -13.37 2.15
N THR A 66 -4.70 -13.63 3.45
CA THR A 66 -3.85 -14.58 4.17
C THR A 66 -4.34 -16.01 3.92
N VAL A 67 -3.50 -16.83 3.29
CA VAL A 67 -3.84 -18.21 2.91
C VAL A 67 -2.63 -19.14 3.13
N ARG A 68 -2.92 -20.41 3.39
CA ARG A 68 -1.88 -21.42 3.70
C ARG A 68 -1.29 -22.09 2.47
N ASP A 69 -2.07 -22.19 1.40
CA ASP A 69 -1.74 -22.96 0.20
C ASP A 69 -2.65 -22.53 -0.98
N TRP A 70 -2.33 -22.98 -2.19
CA TRP A 70 -3.11 -22.67 -3.40
C TRP A 70 -4.55 -23.19 -3.35
N ALA A 71 -4.80 -24.31 -2.66
CA ALA A 71 -6.16 -24.82 -2.49
C ALA A 71 -7.01 -23.88 -1.63
N SER A 72 -6.45 -23.36 -0.54
CA SER A 72 -7.07 -22.35 0.31
C SER A 72 -7.30 -21.05 -0.46
N TYR A 73 -6.36 -20.65 -1.31
CA TYR A 73 -6.52 -19.48 -2.18
C TYR A 73 -7.68 -19.61 -3.18
N GLU A 74 -7.76 -20.74 -3.89
CA GLU A 74 -8.88 -21.00 -4.79
C GLU A 74 -10.22 -21.11 -4.04
N ALA A 75 -10.23 -21.62 -2.81
CA ALA A 75 -11.43 -21.63 -1.97
C ALA A 75 -11.93 -20.20 -1.66
N VAL A 76 -11.02 -19.26 -1.33
CA VAL A 76 -11.36 -17.84 -1.12
C VAL A 76 -11.97 -17.25 -2.40
N ARG A 77 -11.33 -17.47 -3.55
CA ARG A 77 -11.84 -16.97 -4.83
C ARG A 77 -13.20 -17.57 -5.19
N ALA A 78 -13.39 -18.86 -4.96
CA ALA A 78 -14.66 -19.54 -5.21
C ALA A 78 -15.77 -19.02 -4.29
N ALA A 79 -15.48 -18.77 -3.01
CA ALA A 79 -16.43 -18.20 -2.06
C ALA A 79 -16.89 -16.79 -2.44
N LEU A 80 -15.97 -15.94 -2.92
CA LEU A 80 -16.32 -14.61 -3.44
C LEU A 80 -17.30 -14.70 -4.61
N VAL A 81 -17.04 -15.61 -5.55
CA VAL A 81 -17.90 -15.81 -6.73
C VAL A 81 -19.25 -16.42 -6.36
N ALA A 82 -19.28 -17.36 -5.41
CA ALA A 82 -20.51 -17.99 -4.94
C ALA A 82 -21.50 -16.98 -4.32
N GLY A 83 -21.00 -15.85 -3.81
CA GLY A 83 -21.84 -14.75 -3.33
C GLY A 83 -22.59 -13.99 -4.43
N GLY A 84 -22.35 -14.28 -5.72
CA GLY A 84 -23.07 -13.73 -6.88
C GLY A 84 -22.71 -12.30 -7.25
N ARG A 85 -21.90 -11.60 -6.43
CA ARG A 85 -21.45 -10.21 -6.66
C ARG A 85 -20.08 -10.11 -7.34
N PHE A 86 -19.37 -11.23 -7.42
CA PHE A 86 -18.05 -11.32 -8.04
C PHE A 86 -18.04 -12.40 -9.11
N ARG A 87 -17.19 -12.24 -10.12
CA ARG A 87 -16.85 -13.28 -11.09
C ARG A 87 -15.34 -13.39 -11.27
N LYS A 88 -14.85 -14.56 -11.70
CA LYS A 88 -13.43 -14.72 -12.03
C LYS A 88 -13.09 -13.90 -13.28
N ASP A 89 -11.91 -13.30 -13.30
CA ASP A 89 -11.33 -12.80 -14.54
C ASP A 89 -10.80 -13.99 -15.36
N GLY A 90 -11.01 -13.96 -16.67
CA GLY A 90 -10.59 -15.05 -17.57
C GLY A 90 -9.13 -14.98 -18.01
N LYS A 91 -8.41 -13.89 -17.69
CA LYS A 91 -7.04 -13.63 -18.12
C LYS A 91 -6.05 -13.59 -16.96
N GLU A 92 -6.44 -12.96 -15.86
CA GLU A 92 -5.56 -12.69 -14.72
C GLU A 92 -5.96 -13.55 -13.52
N THR A 93 -5.14 -14.55 -13.15
CA THR A 93 -5.44 -15.54 -12.10
C THR A 93 -5.75 -14.88 -10.75
N GLN A 94 -5.05 -13.80 -10.43
CA GLN A 94 -5.23 -13.02 -9.22
C GLN A 94 -6.54 -12.25 -9.15
N ARG A 95 -7.21 -12.05 -10.28
CA ARG A 95 -8.26 -11.05 -10.41
C ARG A 95 -9.64 -11.66 -10.28
N VAL A 96 -10.50 -10.93 -9.59
CA VAL A 96 -11.95 -11.06 -9.66
C VAL A 96 -12.55 -9.72 -10.11
N ILE A 97 -13.74 -9.78 -10.69
CA ILE A 97 -14.47 -8.59 -11.12
C ILE A 97 -15.72 -8.48 -10.26
N HIS A 98 -15.85 -7.37 -9.56
CA HIS A 98 -17.08 -6.99 -8.86
C HIS A 98 -17.98 -6.22 -9.82
N THR A 99 -19.26 -6.56 -9.84
CA THR A 99 -20.26 -5.82 -10.62
C THR A 99 -21.21 -5.14 -9.65
N ASP A 100 -21.24 -3.81 -9.67
CA ASP A 100 -22.16 -3.05 -8.85
C ASP A 100 -23.62 -3.31 -9.28
N ALA A 101 -24.46 -3.75 -8.33
CA ALA A 101 -25.82 -4.17 -8.64
C ALA A 101 -26.74 -3.02 -9.09
N GLY A 102 -26.44 -1.78 -8.69
CA GLY A 102 -27.26 -0.62 -9.04
C GLY A 102 -26.91 -0.02 -10.41
N THR A 103 -25.63 0.00 -10.75
CA THR A 103 -25.10 0.67 -11.94
C THR A 103 -24.64 -0.28 -13.04
N GLY A 104 -24.41 -1.56 -12.72
CA GLY A 104 -23.79 -2.53 -13.62
C GLY A 104 -22.31 -2.27 -13.89
N LEU A 105 -21.67 -1.36 -13.13
CA LEU A 105 -20.26 -1.01 -13.32
C LEU A 105 -19.36 -2.16 -12.85
N ASP A 106 -18.47 -2.58 -13.75
CA ASP A 106 -17.43 -3.56 -13.44
C ASP A 106 -16.18 -2.90 -12.85
N THR A 107 -15.77 -3.39 -11.69
CA THR A 107 -14.55 -2.96 -11.00
C THR A 107 -13.60 -4.14 -10.81
N ARG A 108 -12.33 -3.93 -11.16
CA ARG A 108 -11.28 -4.96 -11.07
C ARG A 108 -10.72 -5.02 -9.65
N VAL A 109 -10.64 -6.24 -9.10
CA VAL A 109 -10.11 -6.50 -7.76
C VAL A 109 -9.01 -7.55 -7.87
N ASP A 110 -7.79 -7.17 -7.55
CA ASP A 110 -6.63 -8.06 -7.52
C ASP A 110 -6.44 -8.61 -6.09
N LEU A 111 -6.43 -9.94 -5.96
CA LEU A 111 -6.30 -10.66 -4.70
C LEU A 111 -4.89 -11.28 -4.60
N MET A 112 -4.01 -10.65 -3.83
CA MET A 112 -2.63 -11.10 -3.60
C MET A 112 -2.59 -12.10 -2.45
N PRO A 113 -2.29 -13.39 -2.69
CA PRO A 113 -2.16 -14.33 -1.60
C PRO A 113 -0.84 -14.14 -0.84
N PHE A 114 -0.90 -14.15 0.48
CA PHE A 114 0.29 -14.10 1.34
C PHE A 114 0.09 -14.96 2.59
N GLY A 115 1.12 -15.09 3.43
CA GLY A 115 1.12 -15.95 4.61
C GLY A 115 1.75 -17.30 4.32
N GLY A 116 1.15 -18.39 4.82
CA GLY A 116 1.71 -19.75 4.72
C GLY A 116 1.91 -20.27 3.29
N ILE A 117 1.30 -19.63 2.29
CA ILE A 117 1.52 -19.92 0.87
C ILE A 117 2.89 -19.48 0.34
N ALA A 118 3.54 -18.51 1.00
CA ALA A 118 4.82 -17.97 0.55
C ALA A 118 5.96 -18.96 0.81
N GLY A 119 6.88 -19.05 -0.14
CA GLY A 119 8.09 -19.84 -0.01
C GLY A 119 9.08 -19.28 1.02
N PRO A 120 10.19 -19.99 1.30
CA PRO A 120 11.18 -19.58 2.28
C PRO A 120 11.81 -18.21 2.02
N ASP A 121 11.84 -17.74 0.78
CA ASP A 121 12.33 -16.42 0.37
C ASP A 121 11.24 -15.32 0.38
N GLY A 122 10.01 -15.69 0.75
CA GLY A 122 8.85 -14.79 0.75
C GLY A 122 8.27 -14.52 -0.63
N SER A 123 8.60 -15.34 -1.63
CA SER A 123 7.98 -15.31 -2.95
C SER A 123 6.81 -16.29 -3.07
N ILE A 124 5.94 -16.05 -4.04
CA ILE A 124 4.95 -17.01 -4.53
C ILE A 124 5.18 -17.25 -6.02
N THR A 125 4.85 -18.46 -6.46
CA THR A 125 4.96 -18.88 -7.86
C THR A 125 3.58 -19.25 -8.38
N TRP A 126 3.02 -18.41 -9.26
CA TRP A 126 1.64 -18.56 -9.72
C TRP A 126 1.45 -19.86 -10.51
N PRO A 127 0.40 -20.66 -10.22
CA PRO A 127 0.06 -21.84 -11.00
C PRO A 127 -0.57 -21.46 -12.36
N PRO A 128 -0.61 -22.40 -13.34
CA PRO A 128 -0.13 -23.78 -13.26
C PRO A 128 1.31 -23.98 -13.74
N ASP A 129 1.86 -23.04 -14.50
CA ASP A 129 3.15 -23.17 -15.20
C ASP A 129 4.34 -22.68 -14.37
N GLY A 130 4.09 -21.94 -13.29
CA GLY A 130 5.12 -21.44 -12.38
C GLY A 130 6.06 -20.41 -13.00
N THR A 131 5.65 -19.79 -14.10
CA THR A 131 6.48 -18.83 -14.83
C THR A 131 6.47 -17.44 -14.21
N HIS A 132 5.41 -17.12 -13.45
CA HIS A 132 5.29 -15.84 -12.76
C HIS A 132 5.63 -15.99 -11.27
N VAL A 133 6.80 -15.45 -10.89
CA VAL A 133 7.22 -15.30 -9.49
C VAL A 133 6.95 -13.86 -9.04
N MET A 134 6.50 -13.70 -7.81
CA MET A 134 6.25 -12.40 -7.18
C MET A 134 6.59 -12.45 -5.69
N HIS A 135 7.22 -11.40 -5.17
CA HIS A 135 7.44 -11.27 -3.73
C HIS A 135 6.19 -10.73 -3.01
N VAL A 136 5.86 -11.36 -1.87
CA VAL A 136 4.77 -10.94 -0.97
C VAL A 136 5.29 -10.53 0.41
N LEU A 137 6.60 -10.24 0.49
CA LEU A 137 7.23 -9.68 1.68
C LEU A 137 6.55 -8.37 2.09
N GLY A 138 6.39 -8.18 3.41
CA GLY A 138 5.79 -6.97 3.98
C GLY A 138 4.27 -7.02 4.14
N TYR A 139 3.55 -7.97 3.52
CA TYR A 139 2.09 -8.07 3.69
C TYR A 139 1.69 -8.46 5.12
N GLU A 140 2.44 -9.34 5.79
CA GLU A 140 2.18 -9.71 7.19
C GLU A 140 2.38 -8.50 8.12
N GLN A 141 3.50 -7.78 7.94
CA GLN A 141 3.82 -6.58 8.70
C GLN A 141 2.78 -5.48 8.47
N ALA A 142 2.42 -5.23 7.20
CA ALA A 142 1.40 -4.25 6.84
C ALA A 142 0.00 -4.60 7.36
N LEU A 143 -0.33 -5.89 7.46
CA LEU A 143 -1.57 -6.35 8.10
C LEU A 143 -1.53 -6.17 9.62
N ALA A 144 -0.40 -6.52 10.26
CA ALA A 144 -0.23 -6.38 11.70
C ALA A 144 -0.32 -4.91 12.16
N SER A 145 0.16 -3.98 11.34
CA SER A 145 0.09 -2.53 11.58
C SER A 145 -1.10 -1.84 10.88
N ALA A 146 -2.10 -2.59 10.42
CA ALA A 146 -3.18 -2.04 9.60
C ALA A 146 -4.03 -1.03 10.39
N ILE A 147 -4.41 0.05 9.70
CA ILE A 147 -5.45 0.97 10.19
C ILE A 147 -6.83 0.46 9.79
N ARG A 148 -7.88 0.91 10.48
CA ARG A 148 -9.27 0.54 10.19
C ARG A 148 -9.96 1.67 9.44
N LEU A 149 -10.23 1.44 8.17
CA LEU A 149 -11.03 2.34 7.35
C LEU A 149 -12.51 2.22 7.73
N ARG A 150 -13.11 3.34 8.15
CA ARG A 150 -14.53 3.41 8.47
C ARG A 150 -15.35 3.48 7.18
N ILE A 151 -15.98 2.38 6.81
CA ILE A 151 -17.01 2.33 5.76
C ILE A 151 -18.22 1.60 6.33
N GLY A 152 -19.22 2.36 6.79
CA GLY A 152 -20.42 1.77 7.38
C GLY A 152 -20.15 1.04 8.70
N LYS A 153 -20.27 -0.30 8.70
CA LYS A 153 -20.34 -1.20 9.88
C LYS A 153 -19.25 -0.95 10.95
N SER A 154 -19.49 -1.48 12.16
CA SER A 154 -18.73 -1.19 13.40
C SER A 154 -17.24 -1.57 13.41
N ARG A 155 -16.78 -2.55 12.60
CA ARG A 155 -15.42 -3.13 12.67
C ARG A 155 -14.38 -2.47 11.75
N GLY A 156 -14.81 -1.81 10.68
CA GLY A 156 -13.92 -1.19 9.70
C GLY A 156 -13.11 -2.17 8.86
N ILE A 157 -12.68 -1.72 7.69
CA ILE A 157 -11.89 -2.51 6.75
C ILE A 157 -10.40 -2.37 7.10
N PRO A 158 -9.65 -3.46 7.30
CA PRO A 158 -8.21 -3.39 7.49
C PRO A 158 -7.56 -2.84 6.22
N MET A 159 -6.85 -1.72 6.36
CA MET A 159 -6.15 -1.04 5.28
C MET A 159 -4.71 -0.78 5.67
N ALA A 160 -3.79 -0.89 4.71
CA ALA A 160 -2.40 -0.58 4.93
C ALA A 160 -2.25 0.88 5.38
N SER A 161 -1.55 1.08 6.51
CA SER A 161 -1.14 2.40 7.00
C SER A 161 -0.19 3.09 6.00
N ALA A 162 0.16 4.37 6.21
CA ALA A 162 1.16 5.04 5.38
C ALA A 162 2.47 4.22 5.32
N ALA A 163 2.96 3.77 6.47
CA ALA A 163 4.16 2.93 6.58
C ALA A 163 3.99 1.56 5.90
N GLY A 164 2.86 0.88 6.10
CA GLY A 164 2.58 -0.38 5.42
C GLY A 164 2.52 -0.23 3.89
N GLN A 165 1.94 0.85 3.39
CA GLN A 165 1.93 1.14 1.95
C GLN A 165 3.33 1.47 1.44
N ALA A 166 4.10 2.28 2.16
CA ALA A 166 5.48 2.61 1.80
C ALA A 166 6.35 1.34 1.69
N LEU A 167 6.28 0.46 2.69
CA LEU A 167 6.96 -0.83 2.70
C LEU A 167 6.59 -1.69 1.49
N LEU A 168 5.29 -1.89 1.23
CA LEU A 168 4.82 -2.69 0.10
C LEU A 168 5.22 -2.11 -1.25
N LYS A 169 5.28 -0.78 -1.38
CA LYS A 169 5.72 -0.10 -2.60
C LYS A 169 7.23 -0.23 -2.84
N LEU A 170 8.04 -0.18 -1.79
CA LEU A 170 9.48 -0.44 -1.88
C LEU A 170 9.73 -1.89 -2.31
N VAL A 171 9.09 -2.86 -1.64
CA VAL A 171 9.21 -4.29 -2.02
C VAL A 171 8.81 -4.50 -3.48
N ALA A 172 7.65 -3.99 -3.88
CA ALA A 172 7.17 -4.06 -5.25
C ALA A 172 8.13 -3.37 -6.25
N HIS A 173 8.71 -2.23 -5.90
CA HIS A 173 9.69 -1.59 -6.76
C HIS A 173 10.91 -2.50 -6.99
N GLY A 174 11.48 -3.06 -5.92
CA GLY A 174 12.59 -4.00 -6.02
C GLY A 174 12.28 -5.25 -6.86
N ASP A 175 11.05 -5.76 -6.77
CA ASP A 175 10.60 -6.96 -7.48
C ASP A 175 10.28 -6.71 -8.97
N ARG A 176 9.62 -5.59 -9.29
CA ARG A 176 8.96 -5.42 -10.61
C ARG A 176 9.09 -4.03 -11.25
N ALA A 177 10.03 -3.17 -10.82
CA ALA A 177 10.18 -1.80 -11.32
C ALA A 177 10.15 -1.67 -12.86
N ILE A 178 10.85 -2.56 -13.58
CA ILE A 178 10.90 -2.56 -15.05
C ILE A 178 9.51 -2.79 -15.65
N ARG A 179 8.79 -3.79 -15.14
CA ARG A 179 7.44 -4.17 -15.59
C ARG A 179 6.40 -3.11 -15.26
N THR A 180 6.52 -2.44 -14.10
CA THR A 180 5.55 -1.43 -13.67
C THR A 180 5.87 -0.02 -14.14
N ARG A 181 7.01 0.17 -14.84
CA ARG A 181 7.49 1.46 -15.37
C ARG A 181 7.60 2.54 -14.28
N GLY A 182 8.03 2.13 -13.07
CA GLY A 182 8.21 3.05 -11.94
C GLY A 182 6.92 3.48 -11.21
N ARG A 183 5.75 2.92 -11.54
CA ARG A 183 4.49 3.28 -10.85
C ARG A 183 4.54 3.04 -9.34
N ASP A 184 5.21 1.97 -8.89
CA ASP A 184 5.35 1.70 -7.46
C ASP A 184 6.21 2.78 -6.76
N ALA A 185 7.28 3.25 -7.42
CA ALA A 185 8.12 4.34 -6.92
C ALA A 185 7.41 5.69 -6.90
N ALA A 186 6.61 5.99 -7.95
CA ALA A 186 5.79 7.20 -7.98
C ALA A 186 4.73 7.19 -6.86
N ASP A 187 4.11 6.02 -6.59
CA ASP A 187 3.17 5.91 -5.48
C ASP A 187 3.87 6.05 -4.11
N PHE A 188 5.10 5.55 -3.97
CA PHE A 188 5.94 5.76 -2.78
C PHE A 188 6.30 7.25 -2.60
N TYR A 189 6.62 7.96 -3.67
CA TYR A 189 6.90 9.40 -3.62
C TYR A 189 5.73 10.21 -3.07
N GLU A 190 4.50 9.91 -3.52
CA GLU A 190 3.30 10.57 -3.00
C GLU A 190 3.14 10.36 -1.49
N LEU A 191 3.50 9.19 -0.97
CA LEU A 191 3.48 8.93 0.47
C LEU A 191 4.51 9.79 1.18
N LEU A 192 5.76 9.85 0.69
CA LEU A 192 6.80 10.70 1.29
C LEU A 192 6.38 12.17 1.35
N ARG A 193 5.86 12.69 0.23
CA ARG A 193 5.49 14.10 0.07
C ARG A 193 4.32 14.51 0.94
N HIS A 194 3.38 13.60 1.21
CA HIS A 194 2.13 13.94 1.89
C HIS A 194 2.02 13.41 3.32
N HIS A 195 2.92 12.53 3.79
CA HIS A 195 2.79 11.93 5.12
C HIS A 195 2.76 12.96 6.25
N GLY A 196 3.54 14.03 6.15
CA GLY A 196 3.51 15.12 7.15
C GLY A 196 2.10 15.69 7.35
N GLY A 197 1.34 15.87 6.27
CA GLY A 197 -0.06 16.34 6.33
C GLY A 197 -1.07 15.29 6.76
N THR A 198 -0.65 14.03 6.95
CA THR A 198 -1.49 12.96 7.52
C THR A 198 -1.38 12.83 9.03
N LEU A 199 -0.36 13.45 9.62
CA LEU A 199 -0.09 13.41 11.06
C LEU A 199 -0.83 14.55 11.78
N THR A 200 -1.24 14.33 13.02
CA THR A 200 -1.80 15.38 13.87
C THR A 200 -0.69 16.26 14.45
N ASP A 201 -1.06 17.43 14.99
CA ASP A 201 -0.11 18.32 15.66
C ASP A 201 0.56 17.61 16.85
N GLU A 202 -0.18 16.82 17.63
CA GLU A 202 0.39 16.03 18.73
C GLU A 202 1.41 15.00 18.21
N GLN A 203 1.16 14.39 17.05
CA GLN A 203 2.14 13.48 16.45
C GLN A 203 3.39 14.24 16.00
N LEU A 204 3.24 15.38 15.32
CA LEU A 204 4.37 16.14 14.78
C LEU A 204 5.20 16.83 15.87
N PHE A 205 4.55 17.40 16.88
CA PHE A 205 5.19 18.30 17.84
C PHE A 205 5.43 17.66 19.21
N ASP A 206 4.65 16.65 19.61
CA ASP A 206 4.82 16.00 20.91
C ASP A 206 5.47 14.61 20.79
N ALA A 207 5.07 13.81 19.79
CA ALA A 207 5.61 12.47 19.60
C ALA A 207 6.93 12.45 18.80
N TYR A 208 7.09 13.37 17.84
CA TYR A 208 8.30 13.48 16.99
C TYR A 208 8.88 14.91 16.94
N PRO A 209 9.08 15.60 18.07
CA PRO A 209 9.62 16.97 18.08
C PRO A 209 10.98 17.08 17.40
N GLU A 210 11.82 16.04 17.48
CA GLU A 210 13.13 15.97 16.85
C GLU A 210 13.05 16.00 15.33
N ALA A 211 12.01 15.40 14.73
CA ALA A 211 11.80 15.44 13.29
C ALA A 211 11.49 16.87 12.83
N MET A 212 10.57 17.55 13.52
CA MET A 212 10.21 18.94 13.20
C MET A 212 11.38 19.89 13.41
N ALA A 213 12.10 19.78 14.52
CA ALA A 213 13.27 20.61 14.79
C ALA A 213 14.37 20.39 13.74
N ARG A 214 14.62 19.14 13.35
CA ARG A 214 15.65 18.77 12.37
C ARG A 214 15.41 19.40 11.00
N TYR A 215 14.15 19.52 10.59
CA TYR A 215 13.78 19.99 9.26
C TYR A 215 13.18 21.39 9.25
N GLU A 216 13.57 22.22 10.22
CA GLU A 216 13.19 23.65 10.30
C GLU A 216 11.67 23.84 10.27
N PHE A 217 10.95 22.94 10.96
CA PHE A 217 9.49 22.91 11.04
C PHE A 217 8.78 22.77 9.68
N ARG A 218 9.47 22.23 8.68
CA ARG A 218 8.86 21.87 7.39
C ARG A 218 8.22 20.48 7.48
N PRO A 219 6.88 20.36 7.34
CA PRO A 219 6.17 19.11 7.58
C PRO A 219 6.48 18.03 6.55
N GLU A 220 6.84 18.37 5.32
CA GLU A 220 7.10 17.39 4.25
C GLU A 220 8.33 16.51 4.55
N PRO A 221 9.55 17.06 4.73
CA PRO A 221 10.72 16.24 5.10
C PRO A 221 10.64 15.66 6.50
N ALA A 222 10.01 16.35 7.47
CA ALA A 222 9.78 15.77 8.80
C ALA A 222 8.85 14.55 8.71
N GLY A 223 7.77 14.65 7.94
CA GLY A 223 6.87 13.55 7.66
C GLY A 223 7.57 12.39 6.95
N ALA A 224 8.40 12.65 5.94
CA ALA A 224 9.17 11.59 5.28
C ALA A 224 10.11 10.86 6.25
N TRP A 225 10.76 11.59 7.18
CA TRP A 225 11.57 10.99 8.23
C TRP A 225 10.74 10.12 9.18
N ILE A 226 9.60 10.63 9.66
CA ILE A 226 8.68 9.88 10.54
C ILE A 226 8.17 8.61 9.84
N LEU A 227 7.86 8.70 8.54
CA LEU A 227 7.47 7.54 7.74
C LEU A 227 8.57 6.49 7.69
N GLY A 228 9.83 6.90 7.55
CA GLY A 228 11.00 6.03 7.64
C GLY A 228 11.07 5.33 8.99
N ARG A 229 10.87 6.07 10.09
CA ARG A 229 10.87 5.50 11.45
C ARG A 229 9.76 4.48 11.65
N GLN A 230 8.54 4.80 11.23
CA GLN A 230 7.41 3.87 11.30
C GLN A 230 7.65 2.60 10.47
N VAL A 231 8.30 2.70 9.29
CA VAL A 231 8.71 1.52 8.53
C VAL A 231 9.77 0.71 9.27
N ALA A 232 10.74 1.36 9.92
CA ALA A 232 11.78 0.69 10.71
C ALA A 232 11.19 -0.16 11.86
N GLU A 233 10.11 0.31 12.48
CA GLU A 233 9.39 -0.43 13.53
C GLU A 233 8.65 -1.68 13.03
N MET A 234 8.38 -1.75 11.72
CA MET A 234 7.63 -2.85 11.10
C MET A 234 8.53 -3.95 10.54
N VAL A 235 9.77 -3.64 10.16
CA VAL A 235 10.61 -4.58 9.40
C VAL A 235 11.30 -5.61 10.29
N ASP A 236 11.37 -6.84 9.79
CA ASP A 236 12.23 -7.89 10.33
C ASP A 236 13.56 -7.97 9.57
N GLY A 237 14.46 -8.87 10.00
CA GLY A 237 15.79 -8.99 9.38
C GLY A 237 15.78 -9.28 7.87
N ARG A 238 14.75 -9.95 7.35
CA ARG A 238 14.64 -10.21 5.91
C ARG A 238 14.20 -8.95 5.16
N LEU A 239 13.19 -8.26 5.68
CA LEU A 239 12.75 -6.99 5.12
C LEU A 239 13.84 -5.92 5.18
N SER A 240 14.61 -5.85 6.27
CA SER A 240 15.75 -4.95 6.38
C SER A 240 16.78 -5.19 5.27
N GLN A 241 17.12 -6.46 4.98
CA GLN A 241 18.02 -6.80 3.87
C GLN A 241 17.46 -6.37 2.51
N TRP A 242 16.15 -6.57 2.31
CA TRP A 242 15.48 -6.15 1.08
C TRP A 242 15.52 -4.62 0.89
N LEU A 243 15.23 -3.86 1.96
CA LEU A 243 15.29 -2.40 1.93
C LEU A 243 16.71 -1.89 1.68
N VAL A 244 17.73 -2.49 2.31
CA VAL A 244 19.15 -2.17 2.06
C VAL A 244 19.49 -2.34 0.58
N ALA A 245 19.01 -3.40 -0.07
CA ALA A 245 19.26 -3.64 -1.49
C ALA A 245 18.60 -2.59 -2.40
N ILE A 246 17.37 -2.16 -2.07
CA ILE A 246 16.64 -1.14 -2.85
C ILE A 246 17.27 0.25 -2.69
N LEU A 247 17.78 0.55 -1.49
CA LEU A 247 18.38 1.84 -1.15
C LEU A 247 19.89 1.89 -1.39
N ALA A 248 20.49 0.80 -1.87
CA ALA A 248 21.90 0.78 -2.25
C ALA A 248 22.22 1.74 -3.41
N PRO A 249 23.45 2.25 -3.52
CA PRO A 249 23.87 3.09 -4.65
C PRO A 249 23.50 2.46 -6.01
N GLY A 250 23.02 3.27 -6.96
CA GLY A 250 22.51 2.82 -8.25
C GLY A 250 21.10 2.20 -8.23
N ALA A 251 20.73 1.43 -7.20
CA ALA A 251 19.34 1.02 -7.00
C ALA A 251 18.49 2.20 -6.51
N ARG A 252 19.04 3.00 -5.59
CA ARG A 252 18.49 4.27 -5.13
C ARG A 252 18.23 5.24 -6.29
N ASP A 253 19.15 5.32 -7.26
CA ASP A 253 18.98 6.21 -8.42
C ASP A 253 17.80 5.76 -9.29
N ARG A 254 17.63 4.45 -9.48
CA ARG A 254 16.46 3.89 -10.20
C ARG A 254 15.15 4.13 -9.45
N LEU A 255 15.19 4.10 -8.11
CA LEU A 255 14.04 4.44 -7.27
C LEU A 255 13.68 5.91 -7.47
N LEU A 256 14.66 6.82 -7.38
CA LEU A 256 14.48 8.25 -7.59
C LEU A 256 13.94 8.58 -8.99
N ASP A 257 14.52 7.97 -10.03
CA ASP A 257 14.01 8.06 -11.40
C ASP A 257 12.54 7.63 -11.46
N GLY A 258 12.20 6.51 -10.82
CA GLY A 258 10.84 6.00 -10.72
C GLY A 258 9.88 6.96 -10.03
N MET A 259 10.32 7.61 -8.95
CA MET A 259 9.55 8.60 -8.19
C MET A 259 9.16 9.80 -9.07
N LEU A 260 10.06 10.22 -9.98
CA LEU A 260 9.88 11.40 -10.82
C LEU A 260 9.22 11.12 -12.18
N ARG A 261 9.09 9.85 -12.60
CA ARG A 261 8.54 9.50 -13.94
C ARG A 261 7.14 10.02 -14.23
N GLY A 262 6.27 10.16 -13.22
CA GLY A 262 4.92 10.72 -13.37
C GLY A 262 4.89 12.24 -13.54
N TYR A 263 6.05 12.90 -13.44
CA TYR A 263 6.19 14.35 -13.30
C TYR A 263 7.10 15.00 -14.35
N GLN A 264 7.39 14.28 -15.43
CA GLN A 264 8.15 14.81 -16.57
C GLN A 264 7.37 15.95 -17.23
N GLY A 265 7.74 17.21 -16.94
CA GLY A 265 7.08 18.41 -17.47
C GLY A 265 6.99 19.60 -16.51
N ILE A 266 7.30 19.43 -15.22
CA ILE A 266 7.54 20.54 -14.28
C ILE A 266 9.05 20.83 -14.22
N GLU A 267 9.45 22.06 -13.88
CA GLU A 267 10.87 22.46 -13.76
C GLU A 267 11.70 21.35 -13.10
N PRO A 268 12.59 20.68 -13.88
CA PRO A 268 13.22 19.42 -13.48
C PRO A 268 13.99 19.51 -12.16
N ASP A 269 14.63 20.66 -11.92
CA ASP A 269 15.62 20.80 -10.85
C ASP A 269 14.97 20.91 -9.47
N ALA A 270 13.86 21.65 -9.35
CA ALA A 270 13.19 21.85 -8.07
C ALA A 270 12.55 20.56 -7.53
N ARG A 271 11.94 19.76 -8.41
CA ARG A 271 11.31 18.49 -8.01
C ARG A 271 12.30 17.38 -7.78
N ALA A 272 13.36 17.31 -8.58
CA ALA A 272 14.46 16.38 -8.30
C ALA A 272 15.06 16.66 -6.92
N SER A 273 15.31 17.94 -6.62
CA SER A 273 15.78 18.37 -5.29
C SER A 273 14.80 18.01 -4.16
N GLU A 274 13.49 18.23 -4.34
CA GLU A 274 12.47 17.81 -3.37
C GLU A 274 12.50 16.29 -3.14
N ALA A 275 12.49 15.49 -4.21
CA ALA A 275 12.49 14.03 -4.11
C ALA A 275 13.74 13.49 -3.42
N ASP A 276 14.92 14.04 -3.69
CA ASP A 276 16.16 13.67 -3.00
C ASP A 276 16.11 14.01 -1.52
N VAL A 277 15.61 15.21 -1.16
CA VAL A 277 15.47 15.63 0.25
C VAL A 277 14.52 14.70 1.00
N LEU A 278 13.37 14.39 0.41
CA LEU A 278 12.37 13.51 1.02
C LEU A 278 12.87 12.06 1.14
N LEU A 279 13.53 11.54 0.10
CA LEU A 279 14.11 10.19 0.16
C LEU A 279 15.23 10.12 1.21
N ALA A 280 16.11 11.12 1.27
CA ALA A 280 17.16 11.18 2.27
C ALA A 280 16.62 11.32 3.71
N ALA A 281 15.49 12.02 3.88
CA ALA A 281 14.82 12.10 5.18
C ALA A 281 14.25 10.75 5.60
N PHE A 282 13.56 10.05 4.69
CA PHE A 282 13.07 8.70 4.90
C PHE A 282 14.21 7.71 5.24
N GLU A 283 15.31 7.74 4.49
CA GLU A 283 16.49 6.90 4.73
C GLU A 283 17.10 7.14 6.12
N ARG A 284 17.14 8.38 6.59
CA ARG A 284 17.56 8.71 7.96
C ARG A 284 16.59 8.19 9.01
N GLY A 285 15.29 8.21 8.74
CA GLY A 285 14.28 7.67 9.64
C GLY A 285 14.39 6.15 9.81
N LEU A 286 14.87 5.44 8.77
CA LEU A 286 15.15 4.00 8.81
C LEU A 286 16.37 3.64 9.68
N GLY A 287 17.33 4.55 9.81
CA GLY A 287 18.53 4.33 10.61
C GLY A 287 18.24 4.41 12.11
N PRO A 288 19.11 3.81 12.97
CA PRO A 288 19.08 4.09 14.39
C PRO A 288 19.37 5.57 14.66
N ASP A 289 18.77 6.12 15.71
CA ASP A 289 19.03 7.50 16.17
C ASP A 289 20.49 7.75 16.56
#